data_AF-A0A562LB82-F1
#
_entry.id   AF-A0A562LB82-F1
#
_cell.length_a   1.000
_cell.length_b   1.000
_cell.length_c   1.000
_cell.angle_alpha   90.00
_cell.angle_beta   90.00
_cell.angle_gamma   90.00
#
_symmetry.space_group_name_H-M   'P 1'
#
loop_
_entity.id
_entity.type
_entity.pdbx_description
1 polymer ?
#
loop_
_entity_poly.entity_id
_entity_poly.type
_entity_poly.pdbx_seq_one_letter_code
_entity_poly.pdbx_strand_id
1 'polypeptide(L)'
;MATRTDLRQMVAEEAGVIAAGETLSAADNDYIERRIVSVLDTLNEEGLLPFDIDGTIPARYLLPTARVIAVHVAVGFGMPLDTLAPLADQGMKQLRRSKSKPHVGTPAQSTYY
;
A
#
# COMPACT_ATOMS: atom_id res chain seq x y z
N MET A 1 -11.84 -6.04 4.54
CA MET A 1 -10.53 -6.68 4.34
C MET A 1 -10.25 -6.57 2.85
N ALA A 2 -9.09 -6.01 2.45
CA ALA A 2 -8.83 -5.61 1.07
C ALA A 2 -7.89 -6.60 0.37
N THR A 3 -8.04 -6.73 -0.93
CA THR A 3 -7.28 -7.62 -1.82
C THR A 3 -6.18 -6.86 -2.57
N ARG A 4 -5.29 -7.59 -3.26
CA ARG A 4 -4.32 -7.01 -4.20
C ARG A 4 -4.99 -6.20 -5.30
N THR A 5 -6.14 -6.66 -5.80
CA THR A 5 -6.95 -5.93 -6.79
C THR A 5 -7.42 -4.57 -6.26
N ASP A 6 -7.89 -4.53 -5.01
CA ASP A 6 -8.32 -3.27 -4.38
C ASP A 6 -7.14 -2.31 -4.20
N LEU A 7 -5.97 -2.83 -3.85
CA LEU A 7 -4.74 -2.04 -3.78
C LEU A 7 -4.36 -1.48 -5.15
N ARG A 8 -4.43 -2.29 -6.21
CA ARG A 8 -4.09 -1.86 -7.58
C ARG A 8 -5.01 -0.74 -8.07
N GLN A 9 -6.32 -0.89 -7.85
CA GLN A 9 -7.29 0.16 -8.16
C GLN A 9 -6.96 1.45 -7.40
N MET A 10 -6.75 1.35 -6.09
CA MET A 10 -6.45 2.51 -5.25
C MET A 10 -5.11 3.18 -5.63
N VAL A 11 -4.10 2.42 -6.01
CA VAL A 11 -2.81 2.96 -6.48
C VAL A 11 -3.01 3.77 -7.76
N ALA A 12 -3.82 3.30 -8.70
CA ALA A 12 -4.07 4.00 -9.95
C ALA A 12 -4.87 5.29 -9.74
N GLU A 13 -5.86 5.26 -8.86
CA GLU A 13 -6.64 6.44 -8.45
C GLU A 13 -5.75 7.47 -7.72
N GLU A 14 -4.95 7.05 -6.75
CA GLU A 14 -4.06 7.95 -6.01
C GLU A 14 -2.91 8.49 -6.89
N ALA A 15 -2.45 7.73 -7.89
CA ALA A 15 -1.48 8.20 -8.87
C ALA A 15 -2.09 9.14 -9.93
N GLY A 16 -3.43 9.24 -9.98
CA GLY A 16 -4.18 10.02 -10.97
C GLY A 16 -4.18 9.40 -12.37
N VAL A 17 -3.81 8.13 -12.52
CA VAL A 17 -3.83 7.42 -13.82
C VAL A 17 -5.27 7.26 -14.32
N ILE A 18 -6.20 7.06 -13.38
CA ILE A 18 -7.63 6.92 -13.63
C ILE A 18 -8.42 7.78 -12.63
N ALA A 19 -9.64 8.15 -12.99
CA ALA A 19 -10.59 8.73 -12.04
C ALA A 19 -11.22 7.63 -11.15
N ALA A 20 -11.81 8.05 -10.03
CA ALA A 20 -12.49 7.14 -9.12
C ALA A 20 -13.61 6.36 -9.85
N GLY A 21 -13.54 5.02 -9.79
CA GLY A 21 -14.50 4.13 -10.45
C GLY A 21 -14.24 3.85 -11.93
N GLU A 22 -13.19 4.40 -12.53
CA GLU A 22 -12.74 4.01 -13.87
C GLU A 22 -11.95 2.70 -13.85
N THR A 23 -11.85 2.04 -15.00
CA THR A 23 -11.16 0.75 -15.14
C THR A 23 -9.87 0.91 -15.93
N LEU A 24 -8.78 0.32 -15.42
CA LEU A 24 -7.48 0.28 -16.09
C LEU A 24 -7.49 -0.65 -17.31
N SER A 25 -6.68 -0.33 -18.31
CA SER A 25 -6.37 -1.28 -19.37
C SER A 25 -5.57 -2.48 -18.84
N ALA A 26 -5.54 -3.59 -19.57
CA ALA A 26 -4.75 -4.76 -19.18
C ALA A 26 -3.24 -4.45 -19.08
N ALA A 27 -2.72 -3.64 -20.02
CA ALA A 27 -1.31 -3.24 -20.02
C ALA A 27 -0.95 -2.37 -18.81
N ASP A 28 -1.84 -1.43 -18.44
CA ASP A 28 -1.63 -0.58 -17.27
C ASP A 28 -1.71 -1.37 -15.97
N ASN A 29 -2.64 -2.33 -15.88
CA ASN A 29 -2.73 -3.25 -14.76
C ASN A 29 -1.42 -4.01 -14.55
N ASP A 30 -0.86 -4.59 -15.62
CA ASP A 30 0.39 -5.34 -15.56
C ASP A 30 1.57 -4.46 -15.12
N TYR A 31 1.64 -3.23 -15.61
CA TYR A 31 2.67 -2.27 -15.21
C TYR A 31 2.57 -1.93 -13.72
N ILE A 32 1.37 -1.60 -13.26
CA ILE A 32 1.12 -1.24 -11.86
C ILE A 32 1.40 -2.44 -10.94
N GLU A 33 0.98 -3.65 -11.32
CA GLU A 33 1.18 -4.86 -10.52
C GLU A 33 2.68 -5.12 -10.26
N ARG A 34 3.53 -5.00 -11.29
CA ARG A 34 4.99 -5.16 -11.13
C ARG A 34 5.55 -4.14 -10.14
N ARG A 35 5.02 -2.91 -10.13
CA ARG A 35 5.45 -1.86 -9.22
C ARG A 35 4.96 -2.10 -7.79
N ILE A 36 3.73 -2.61 -7.64
CA ILE A 36 3.18 -3.02 -6.35
C ILE A 36 4.07 -4.09 -5.72
N VAL A 37 4.38 -5.17 -6.45
CA VAL A 37 5.22 -6.26 -5.94
C VAL A 37 6.57 -5.72 -5.46
N SER A 38 7.28 -4.98 -6.31
CA SER A 38 8.61 -4.45 -5.98
C SER A 38 8.61 -3.54 -4.73
N VAL A 39 7.59 -2.69 -4.56
CA VAL A 39 7.52 -1.80 -3.41
C VAL A 39 7.06 -2.55 -2.16
N LEU A 40 6.13 -3.49 -2.27
CA LEU A 40 5.70 -4.31 -1.14
C LEU A 40 6.84 -5.17 -0.59
N ASP A 41 7.67 -5.75 -1.46
CA ASP A 41 8.86 -6.50 -1.05
C ASP A 41 9.79 -5.59 -0.23
N THR A 42 10.06 -4.38 -0.72
CA THR A 42 10.89 -3.40 0.00
C THR A 42 10.29 -3.04 1.36
N LEU A 43 8.98 -2.77 1.43
CA LEU A 43 8.30 -2.42 2.69
C LEU A 43 8.26 -3.60 3.66
N ASN A 44 8.20 -4.83 3.16
CA ASN A 44 8.25 -6.05 3.95
C ASN A 44 9.65 -6.29 4.52
N GLU A 45 10.70 -6.11 3.70
CA GLU A 45 12.11 -6.17 4.12
C GLU A 45 12.43 -5.14 5.22
N GLU A 46 11.86 -3.93 5.14
CA GLU A 46 11.95 -2.91 6.18
C GLU A 46 11.10 -3.21 7.44
N GLY A 47 10.30 -4.28 7.41
CA GLY A 47 9.39 -4.70 8.47
C GLY A 47 8.29 -3.66 8.75
N LEU A 48 7.84 -2.92 7.74
CA LEU A 48 6.76 -1.93 7.85
C LEU A 48 5.38 -2.56 7.68
N LEU A 49 5.31 -3.76 7.12
CA LEU A 49 4.08 -4.51 6.90
C LEU A 49 3.98 -5.65 7.92
N PRO A 50 3.07 -5.60 8.89
CA PRO A 50 2.88 -6.68 9.88
C PRO A 50 1.90 -7.75 9.38
N PHE A 51 1.82 -7.94 8.06
CA PHE A 51 0.93 -8.90 7.40
C PHE A 51 1.64 -9.49 6.18
N ASP A 52 1.21 -10.67 5.76
CA ASP A 52 1.76 -11.33 4.59
C ASP A 52 1.45 -10.53 3.33
N ILE A 53 2.47 -10.28 2.51
CA ILE A 53 2.35 -9.51 1.28
C ILE A 53 1.35 -10.16 0.33
N ASP A 54 1.28 -11.49 0.23
CA ASP A 54 0.37 -12.21 -0.66
C ASP A 54 -1.03 -12.45 -0.07
N GLY A 55 -1.21 -12.04 1.19
CA GLY A 55 -2.46 -12.19 1.91
C GLY A 55 -3.38 -10.98 1.81
N THR A 56 -4.35 -10.98 2.71
CA THR A 56 -5.32 -9.91 2.85
C THR A 56 -4.70 -8.67 3.49
N ILE A 57 -4.89 -7.51 2.86
CA ILE A 57 -4.39 -6.23 3.35
C ILE A 57 -5.38 -5.65 4.38
N PRO A 58 -4.96 -5.38 5.63
CA PRO A 58 -5.82 -4.72 6.60
C PRO A 58 -6.12 -3.29 6.14
N ALA A 59 -7.37 -2.84 6.27
CA ALA A 59 -7.85 -1.55 5.75
C ALA A 59 -7.00 -0.35 6.21
N ARG A 60 -6.43 -0.41 7.42
CA ARG A 60 -5.55 0.65 7.97
C ARG A 60 -4.23 0.84 7.22
N TYR A 61 -3.77 -0.17 6.47
CA TYR A 61 -2.54 -0.10 5.68
C TYR A 61 -2.82 0.20 4.21
N LEU A 62 -4.03 -0.09 3.71
CA LEU A 62 -4.35 0.00 2.29
C LEU A 62 -4.01 1.37 1.68
N LEU A 63 -4.59 2.45 2.23
CA LEU A 63 -4.37 3.81 1.72
C LEU A 63 -2.91 4.29 1.88
N PRO A 64 -2.26 4.18 3.05
CA PRO A 64 -0.86 4.61 3.17
C PRO A 64 0.09 3.80 2.28
N THR A 65 -0.15 2.50 2.08
CA THR A 65 0.60 1.68 1.13
C THR A 65 0.34 2.14 -0.31
N ALA A 66 -0.91 2.39 -0.69
CA ALA A 66 -1.27 2.87 -2.03
C ALA A 66 -0.57 4.19 -2.37
N ARG A 67 -0.54 5.15 -1.45
CA ARG A 67 0.12 6.45 -1.64
C ARG A 67 1.63 6.36 -1.86
N VAL A 68 2.29 5.47 -1.13
CA VAL A 68 3.73 5.23 -1.33
C VAL A 68 3.98 4.66 -2.73
N ILE A 69 3.18 3.66 -3.13
CA ILE A 69 3.33 3.02 -4.44
C ILE A 69 2.94 3.98 -5.58
N ALA A 70 1.95 4.85 -5.38
CA ALA A 70 1.44 5.78 -6.38
C ALA A 70 2.54 6.67 -6.98
N VAL A 71 3.50 7.15 -6.18
CA VAL A 71 4.64 7.92 -6.68
C VAL A 71 5.51 7.12 -7.65
N HIS A 72 5.74 5.84 -7.35
CA HIS A 72 6.53 4.95 -8.21
C HIS A 72 5.83 4.59 -9.53
N VAL A 73 4.50 4.61 -9.52
CA VAL A 73 3.65 4.39 -10.70
C VAL A 73 3.57 5.65 -11.55
N ALA A 74 3.34 6.81 -10.92
CA ALA A 74 3.21 8.12 -11.54
C ALA A 74 4.36 8.45 -12.51
N VAL A 75 5.59 8.08 -12.16
CA VAL A 75 6.78 8.25 -13.02
C VAL A 75 6.58 7.59 -14.39
N GLY A 76 6.03 6.38 -14.44
CA GLY A 76 5.82 5.64 -15.68
C GLY A 76 4.72 6.22 -16.57
N PHE A 77 3.75 6.90 -15.95
CA PHE A 77 2.62 7.54 -16.64
C PHE A 77 2.84 9.03 -16.93
N GLY A 78 4.00 9.59 -16.56
CA GLY A 78 4.30 11.02 -16.76
C GLY A 78 3.49 11.96 -15.87
N MET A 79 3.01 11.47 -14.72
CA MET A 79 2.18 12.25 -13.80
C MET A 79 3.04 13.17 -12.91
N PRO A 80 2.55 14.37 -12.53
CA PRO A 80 3.33 15.35 -11.78
C PRO A 80 3.58 14.90 -10.32
N LEU A 81 4.85 14.66 -9.99
CA LEU A 81 5.26 14.13 -8.69
C LEU A 81 5.14 15.14 -7.54
N ASP A 82 5.19 16.44 -7.83
CA ASP A 82 5.15 17.51 -6.81
C ASP A 82 3.90 17.43 -5.94
N THR A 83 2.79 16.96 -6.52
CA THR A 83 1.51 16.78 -5.82
C THR A 83 1.45 15.48 -5.03
N LEU A 84 2.18 14.44 -5.47
CA LEU A 84 2.12 13.10 -4.92
C LEU A 84 3.16 12.86 -3.82
N ALA A 85 4.33 13.51 -3.90
CA ALA A 85 5.42 13.35 -2.95
C ALA A 85 4.98 13.64 -1.49
N PRO A 86 4.22 14.73 -1.20
CA PRO A 86 3.72 14.97 0.17
C PRO A 86 2.76 13.87 0.67
N LEU A 87 1.97 13.27 -0.23
CA LEU A 87 1.04 12.20 0.09
C LEU A 87 1.77 10.88 0.38
N ALA A 88 2.80 10.56 -0.40
CA ALA A 88 3.67 9.41 -0.15
C ALA A 88 4.44 9.55 1.17
N ASP A 89 4.98 10.74 1.47
CA ASP A 89 5.62 11.03 2.75
C ASP A 89 4.66 10.84 3.93
N GLN A 90 3.41 11.27 3.77
CA GLN A 90 2.37 11.04 4.76
C GLN A 90 2.08 9.53 4.91
N GLY A 91 1.99 8.79 3.82
CA GLY A 91 1.81 7.34 3.81
C GLY A 91 2.93 6.62 4.54
N MET A 92 4.18 6.95 4.23
CA MET A 92 5.37 6.39 4.88
C MET A 92 5.39 6.68 6.39
N LYS A 93 5.05 7.90 6.80
CA LYS A 93 4.92 8.24 8.23
C LYS A 93 3.84 7.41 8.92
N GLN A 94 2.70 7.17 8.27
CA GLN A 94 1.62 6.35 8.82
C GLN A 94 2.02 4.88 8.96
N LEU A 95 2.73 4.31 7.98
CA LEU A 95 3.27 2.95 8.05
C LEU A 95 4.24 2.80 9.23
N ARG A 96 5.20 3.72 9.35
CA ARG A 96 6.18 3.76 10.46
C ARG A 96 5.50 3.90 11.82
N ARG A 97 4.48 4.76 11.94
CA ARG A 97 3.70 4.92 13.18
C ARG A 97 2.86 3.69 13.50
N SER A 98 2.41 2.95 12.49
CA SER A 98 1.64 1.73 12.69
C SER A 98 2.52 0.56 13.11
N LYS A 99 3.79 0.54 12.69
CA LYS A 99 4.82 -0.38 13.20
C LYS A 99 5.12 -0.17 14.69
N SER A 100 5.16 1.09 15.14
CA SER A 100 5.52 1.41 16.53
C SER A 100 4.40 1.16 17.56
N LYS A 101 3.18 0.83 17.12
CA LYS A 101 2.10 0.43 18.02
C LYS A 101 2.06 -1.09 18.11
N PRO A 102 2.38 -1.71 19.27
CA PRO A 102 2.20 -3.14 19.44
C PRO A 102 0.72 -3.46 19.21
N HIS A 103 0.45 -4.44 18.35
CA HIS A 103 -0.88 -4.99 18.19
C HIS A 103 -1.25 -5.71 19.50
N VAL A 104 -1.97 -5.02 20.39
CA VAL A 104 -2.57 -5.63 21.59
C VAL A 104 -3.78 -6.43 21.11
N GLY A 105 -3.52 -7.63 20.57
CA GLY A 105 -4.53 -8.47 19.92
C GLY A 105 -4.58 -9.91 20.43
N THR A 106 -3.72 -10.31 21.38
CA THR A 106 -3.79 -11.64 21.97
C THR A 106 -3.96 -11.51 23.48
N PRO A 107 -5.14 -11.82 24.06
CA PRO A 107 -5.19 -12.14 25.47
C PRO A 107 -4.34 -13.39 25.67
N ALA A 108 -3.19 -13.24 26.31
CA ALA A 108 -2.39 -14.37 26.74
C ALA A 108 -3.29 -15.27 27.61
N GLN A 109 -3.56 -16.50 27.16
CA GLN A 109 -4.23 -17.47 28.01
C GLN A 109 -3.31 -17.79 29.19
N SER A 110 -3.59 -17.15 30.32
CA SER A 110 -2.99 -17.45 31.61
C SER A 110 -3.31 -18.89 31.97
N THR A 111 -2.37 -19.80 31.76
CA THR A 111 -2.45 -21.15 32.30
C THR A 111 -1.96 -21.07 33.74
N TYR A 112 -2.88 -21.12 34.70
CA TYR A 112 -2.53 -21.31 36.12
C TYR A 112 -2.21 -22.80 36.32
N TYR A 113 -1.01 -23.10 36.82
CA TYR A 113 -0.62 -24.41 37.34
C TYR A 113 -0.87 -24.49 38.84
#